data_AF-A0AAV0IKW0-F1
#
_entry.id   AF-A0AAV0IKW0-F1
#
_cell.length_a   1.000
_cell.length_b   1.000
_cell.length_c   1.000
_cell.angle_alpha   90.00
_cell.angle_beta   90.00
_cell.angle_gamma   90.00
#
_symmetry.space_group_name_H-M   'P 1'
#
loop_
_entity.id
_entity.type
_entity.pdbx_description
1 polymer ?
#
loop_
_entity_poly.entity_id
_entity_poly.type
_entity_poly.pdbx_seq_one_letter_code
_entity_poly.pdbx_strand_id
1 'polypeptide(L)'
;MINEVDADGNGTIDFPEFLNLMARKMKDTDSEEELKEAFRVFDKDQNGFISAAELRHVMTNLGEKLTDEEVDEMIREADVDGDGQINYEEFVKVMMAK
;
A
#
# COMPACT_ATOMS: atom_id res chain seq x y z
N MET A 1 14.85 8.71 -6.34
CA MET A 1 14.10 7.61 -5.71
C MET A 1 12.62 7.95 -5.74
N ILE A 2 12.14 9.04 -5.11
CA ILE A 2 10.74 9.52 -5.27
C ILE A 2 10.41 9.83 -6.75
N ASN A 3 11.20 10.65 -7.45
CA ASN A 3 10.95 11.00 -8.87
C ASN A 3 10.93 9.81 -9.87
N GLU A 4 11.31 8.60 -9.46
CA GLU A 4 11.24 7.42 -10.35
C GLU A 4 9.91 6.66 -10.24
N VAL A 5 9.13 6.94 -9.20
CA VAL A 5 7.86 6.29 -8.88
C VAL A 5 6.69 7.26 -8.76
N ASP A 6 6.98 8.52 -8.45
CA ASP A 6 6.11 9.68 -8.66
C ASP A 6 5.85 9.85 -10.17
N ALA A 7 4.80 9.19 -10.65
CA ALA A 7 4.40 9.11 -12.04
C ALA A 7 3.58 10.34 -12.46
N ASP A 8 2.86 10.95 -11.52
CA ASP A 8 2.09 12.18 -11.75
C ASP A 8 2.93 13.46 -11.57
N GLY A 9 4.11 13.37 -10.96
CA GLY A 9 5.05 14.46 -10.73
C GLY A 9 4.63 15.41 -9.63
N ASN A 10 3.77 14.99 -8.70
CA ASN A 10 3.26 15.79 -7.60
C ASN A 10 4.29 15.93 -6.45
N GLY A 11 5.41 15.20 -6.50
CA GLY A 11 6.49 15.22 -5.52
C GLY A 11 6.24 14.36 -4.27
N THR A 12 5.15 13.62 -4.25
CA THR A 12 4.72 12.63 -3.24
C THR A 12 4.51 11.28 -3.92
N ILE A 13 4.30 10.21 -3.15
CA ILE A 13 3.95 8.89 -3.69
C ILE A 13 2.52 8.62 -3.27
N ASP A 14 1.60 8.59 -4.23
CA ASP A 14 0.22 8.21 -4.00
C ASP A 14 0.05 6.68 -3.86
N PHE A 15 -1.15 6.20 -3.53
CA PHE A 15 -1.36 4.75 -3.40
C PHE A 15 -1.08 4.01 -4.71
N PRO A 16 -1.64 4.43 -5.87
CA PRO A 16 -1.34 3.81 -7.16
C PRO A 16 0.16 3.74 -7.48
N GLU A 17 0.92 4.76 -7.13
CA GLU A 17 2.36 4.86 -7.33
C GLU A 17 3.14 3.98 -6.35
N PHE A 18 2.71 3.92 -5.09
CA PHE A 18 3.29 3.03 -4.09
C PHE A 18 3.09 1.56 -4.45
N LEU A 19 1.89 1.22 -4.90
CA LEU A 19 1.55 -0.11 -5.38
C LEU A 19 2.33 -0.42 -6.65
N ASN A 20 2.47 0.54 -7.56
CA ASN A 20 3.37 0.37 -8.70
C ASN A 20 4.81 0.14 -8.27
N LEU A 21 5.30 0.84 -7.24
CA LEU A 21 6.65 0.63 -6.70
C LEU A 21 6.78 -0.80 -6.15
N MET A 22 5.82 -1.24 -5.33
CA MET A 22 5.80 -2.59 -4.75
C MET A 22 5.63 -3.67 -5.82
N ALA A 23 4.63 -3.54 -6.69
CA ALA A 23 4.35 -4.46 -7.79
C ALA A 23 5.49 -4.52 -8.81
N ARG A 24 6.19 -3.42 -9.08
CA ARG A 24 7.37 -3.39 -9.96
C ARG A 24 8.58 -4.05 -9.31
N LYS A 25 8.67 -4.00 -7.98
CA LYS A 25 9.68 -4.73 -7.20
C LYS A 25 9.34 -6.22 -7.07
N MET A 26 8.04 -6.57 -7.06
CA MET A 26 7.51 -7.94 -7.03
C MET A 26 7.33 -8.58 -8.42
N LYS A 27 7.49 -7.82 -9.51
CA LYS A 27 7.31 -8.32 -10.89
C LYS A 27 8.35 -9.37 -11.31
N ASP A 28 9.41 -9.54 -10.51
CA ASP A 28 10.38 -10.63 -10.66
C ASP A 28 10.00 -11.90 -9.86
N THR A 29 8.98 -11.83 -8.99
CA THR A 29 8.57 -12.89 -8.06
C THR A 29 7.05 -12.86 -7.82
N ASP A 30 6.28 -13.36 -8.79
CA ASP A 30 4.81 -13.53 -8.80
C ASP A 30 4.27 -14.53 -7.74
N SER A 31 4.92 -14.67 -6.58
CA SER A 31 4.56 -15.66 -5.58
C SER A 31 3.57 -15.07 -4.59
N GLU A 32 2.43 -15.73 -4.45
CA GLU A 32 1.43 -15.49 -3.39
C GLU A 32 2.06 -15.35 -1.99
N GLU A 33 3.19 -16.03 -1.77
CA GLU A 33 3.98 -15.92 -0.54
C GLU A 33 4.56 -14.51 -0.32
N GLU A 34 5.07 -13.83 -1.34
CA GLU A 34 5.59 -12.46 -1.19
C GLU A 34 4.48 -11.44 -0.97
N LEU A 35 3.32 -11.62 -1.59
CA LEU A 35 2.14 -10.79 -1.32
C LEU A 35 1.69 -10.94 0.13
N LYS A 36 1.69 -12.18 0.66
CA LYS A 36 1.42 -12.44 2.08
C LYS A 36 2.48 -11.87 3.00
N GLU A 37 3.76 -11.96 2.64
CA GLU A 37 4.84 -11.37 3.43
C GLU A 37 4.74 -9.84 3.45
N ALA A 38 4.49 -9.20 2.31
CA ALA A 38 4.26 -7.77 2.25
C ALA A 38 3.03 -7.37 3.08
N PHE A 39 1.91 -8.09 2.94
CA PHE A 39 0.72 -7.84 3.74
C PHE A 39 1.03 -7.89 5.25
N ARG A 40 1.80 -8.90 5.71
CA ARG A 40 2.26 -9.01 7.11
C ARG A 40 3.23 -7.91 7.56
N VAL A 41 3.89 -7.22 6.63
CA VAL A 41 4.72 -6.06 6.98
C VAL A 41 3.82 -4.88 7.35
N PHE A 42 2.68 -4.73 6.68
CA PHE A 42 1.67 -3.71 6.97
C PHE A 42 0.81 -4.05 8.18
N ASP A 43 0.21 -5.24 8.18
CA ASP A 43 -0.63 -5.78 9.26
C ASP A 43 0.23 -6.13 10.49
N LYS A 44 0.38 -5.17 11.39
CA LYS A 44 1.28 -5.29 12.55
C LYS A 44 0.66 -6.13 13.65
N ASP A 45 -0.64 -6.01 13.83
CA ASP A 45 -1.38 -6.77 14.84
C ASP A 45 -1.80 -8.16 14.36
N GLN A 46 -1.58 -8.47 13.07
CA GLN A 46 -1.91 -9.74 12.43
C GLN A 46 -3.41 -10.06 12.49
N ASN A 47 -4.24 -9.02 12.43
CA ASN A 47 -5.69 -9.16 12.45
C ASN A 47 -6.28 -9.55 11.07
N GLY A 48 -5.47 -9.51 10.00
CA GLY A 48 -5.89 -9.80 8.62
C GLY A 48 -6.36 -8.58 7.83
N PHE A 49 -6.23 -7.38 8.38
CA PHE A 49 -6.65 -6.10 7.85
C PHE A 49 -5.56 -5.04 8.07
N ILE A 50 -5.40 -4.13 7.12
CA ILE A 50 -4.48 -3.00 7.26
C ILE A 50 -5.30 -1.77 7.61
N SER A 51 -5.10 -1.25 8.81
CA SER A 51 -5.70 0.02 9.22
C SER A 51 -4.92 1.23 8.71
N ALA A 52 -5.57 2.39 8.63
CA ALA A 52 -4.93 3.67 8.32
C ALA A 52 -3.70 3.95 9.20
N ALA A 53 -3.79 3.63 10.49
CA ALA A 53 -2.70 3.82 11.43
C ALA A 53 -1.48 2.94 11.12
N GLU A 54 -1.72 1.69 10.71
CA GLU A 54 -0.67 0.74 10.34
C GLU A 54 -0.01 1.10 9.02
N LEU A 55 -0.80 1.47 8.01
CA LEU A 55 -0.31 1.97 6.74
C LEU A 55 0.61 3.18 6.97
N ARG A 56 0.15 4.18 7.72
CA ARG A 56 0.93 5.36 8.10
C ARG A 56 2.21 5.01 8.84
N HIS A 57 2.15 4.06 9.76
CA HIS A 57 3.31 3.62 10.52
C HIS A 57 4.37 2.98 9.61
N VAL A 58 3.94 2.13 8.67
CA VAL A 58 4.85 1.45 7.73
C VAL A 58 5.49 2.43 6.77
N MET A 59 4.71 3.37 6.23
CA MET A 59 5.23 4.43 5.36
C MET A 59 6.24 5.31 6.08
N THR A 60 5.93 5.71 7.32
CA THR A 60 6.86 6.48 8.14
C THR A 60 8.16 5.72 8.39
N ASN A 61 8.10 4.40 8.59
CA ASN A 61 9.30 3.56 8.76
C ASN A 61 10.10 3.40 7.46
N LEU A 62 9.46 3.44 6.29
CA LEU A 62 10.09 3.45 4.98
C LEU A 62 10.77 4.80 4.65
N GLY A 63 10.54 5.82 5.48
CA GLY A 63 11.09 7.17 5.30
C GLY A 63 10.14 8.14 4.60
N GLU A 64 8.95 7.67 4.22
CA GLU A 64 7.87 8.43 3.60
C GLU A 64 6.93 8.96 4.70
N LYS A 65 6.83 10.28 4.85
CA LYS A 65 5.89 10.89 5.79
C LYS A 65 4.63 11.28 5.06
N LEU A 66 3.62 10.42 5.16
CA LEU A 66 2.29 10.75 4.70
C LEU A 66 1.54 11.58 5.74
N THR A 67 0.75 12.52 5.24
CA THR A 67 -0.27 13.25 5.98
C THR A 67 -1.47 12.34 6.27
N ASP A 68 -2.28 12.72 7.25
CA ASP A 68 -3.48 11.95 7.58
C ASP A 68 -4.49 11.97 6.41
N GLU A 69 -4.48 13.03 5.59
CA GLU A 69 -5.30 13.18 4.40
C GLU A 69 -4.89 12.21 3.28
N GLU A 70 -3.59 12.08 3.02
CA GLU A 70 -3.06 11.11 2.04
C GLU A 70 -3.37 9.67 2.48
N VAL A 71 -3.18 9.34 3.76
CA VAL A 71 -3.49 8.01 4.29
C VAL A 71 -4.98 7.67 4.13
N ASP A 72 -5.86 8.62 4.44
CA ASP A 72 -7.31 8.43 4.29
C ASP A 72 -7.71 8.25 2.82
N GLU A 73 -7.05 8.95 1.90
CA GLU A 73 -7.26 8.80 0.47
C GLU A 73 -6.82 7.41 -0.01
N MET A 74 -5.64 6.95 0.42
CA MET A 74 -5.13 5.62 0.10
C MET A 74 -6.06 4.49 0.60
N ILE A 75 -6.54 4.60 1.85
CA ILE A 75 -7.50 3.64 2.41
C ILE A 75 -8.75 3.63 1.54
N ARG A 76 -9.31 4.80 1.21
CA ARG A 76 -10.55 4.90 0.43
C ARG A 76 -10.43 4.34 -0.98
N GLU A 77 -9.27 4.42 -1.60
CA GLU A 77 -9.05 3.81 -2.92
C GLU A 77 -8.93 2.29 -2.86
N ALA A 78 -8.42 1.76 -1.75
CA ALA A 78 -8.20 0.34 -1.53
C ALA A 78 -9.43 -0.41 -1.00
N ASP A 79 -10.17 0.27 -0.11
CA ASP A 79 -11.31 -0.21 0.64
C ASP A 79 -12.54 -0.25 -0.28
N VAL A 80 -12.82 -1.44 -0.81
CA VAL A 80 -13.92 -1.68 -1.75
C VAL A 80 -15.22 -1.95 -1.01
N ASP A 81 -15.13 -2.54 0.19
CA ASP A 81 -16.30 -2.88 1.00
C ASP A 81 -16.77 -1.75 1.94
N GLY A 82 -15.94 -0.74 2.15
CA GLY A 82 -16.22 0.47 2.92
C GLY A 82 -16.06 0.29 4.43
N ASP A 83 -15.31 -0.70 4.89
CA ASP A 83 -15.11 -0.98 6.32
C ASP A 83 -14.04 -0.08 6.98
N GLY A 84 -13.34 0.74 6.18
CA GLY A 84 -12.28 1.65 6.61
C GLY A 84 -10.94 0.96 6.85
N GLN A 85 -10.78 -0.28 6.41
CA GLN A 85 -9.57 -1.09 6.48
C GLN A 85 -9.33 -1.76 5.12
N ILE A 86 -8.15 -2.35 4.94
CA ILE A 86 -7.81 -3.05 3.69
C ILE A 86 -7.60 -4.52 4.02
N ASN A 87 -8.48 -5.38 3.56
CA ASN A 87 -8.31 -6.82 3.71
C ASN A 87 -7.31 -7.39 2.68
N TYR A 88 -6.90 -8.65 2.85
CA TYR A 88 -5.94 -9.28 1.94
C TYR A 88 -6.42 -9.33 0.48
N GLU A 89 -7.71 -9.57 0.24
CA GLU A 89 -8.25 -9.65 -1.13
C GLU A 89 -8.22 -8.28 -1.82
N GLU A 90 -8.54 -7.21 -1.08
CA GLU A 90 -8.45 -5.83 -1.53
C GLU A 90 -7.01 -5.44 -1.81
N PHE A 91 -6.09 -5.73 -0.88
CA PHE A 91 -4.67 -5.50 -1.08
C PHE A 91 -4.15 -6.20 -2.35
N VAL A 92 -4.52 -7.47 -2.57
CA VAL A 92 -4.13 -8.22 -3.76
C VAL A 92 -4.77 -7.63 -5.02
N LYS A 93 -6.07 -7.31 -4.99
CA LYS A 93 -6.75 -6.67 -6.12
C LYS A 93 -6.06 -5.38 -6.52
N VAL A 94 -5.66 -4.61 -5.54
CA VAL A 94 -5.07 -3.30 -5.73
C VAL A 94 -3.62 -3.43 -6.23
N MET A 95 -2.85 -4.41 -5.74
CA MET A 95 -1.52 -4.77 -6.27
C MET A 95 -1.57 -5.39 -7.68
N MET A 96 -2.66 -6.07 -8.02
CA MET A 96 -2.86 -6.72 -9.32
C MET A 96 -3.67 -5.87 -10.32
N ALA A 97 -4.23 -4.75 -9.87
CA ALA A 97 -4.92 -3.79 -10.73
C ALA A 97 -3.88 -3.19 -11.68
N LYS A 98 -4.07 -3.45 -12.96
CA LYS A 98 -3.10 -3.26 -14.03
C LYS A 98 -3.39 -2.00 -14.83
#